data_AF-A0A8J2N0I1-F1
#
_entry.id   AF-A0A8J2N0I1-F1
#
_cell.length_a   1.000
_cell.length_b   1.000
_cell.length_c   1.000
_cell.angle_alpha   90.00
_cell.angle_beta   90.00
_cell.angle_gamma   90.00
#
_symmetry.space_group_name_H-M   'P 1'
#
loop_
_entity.id
_entity.type
_entity.pdbx_description
1 polymer ?
#
loop_
_entity_poly.entity_id
_entity_poly.type
_entity_poly.pdbx_seq_one_letter_code
_entity_poly.pdbx_strand_id
1 'polypeptide(L)'
;MGNTQSTVRYLAPASFIYDFALQQYGIFSSPNMMDIHNRNLAAFSPYPYFIGAFFFPQQIFQLVWLWKLWKQDGNAKECTMMNKFAWVYSLGNFCIGTWMFFWNSNNLETSNIFVIINTLAQVGYIATALEPINTRSTPNFLTHIVAKTFAGIGVLDLLHNTAAAYYVGVEPSSLVQVATGVGFAAAASMSDWIFGGCLVYDLVALAVGQEGNWSRLLGGYAAMTAGIVGFKNFFYPKWKAQREGGYARVENDGDVV
;
A
#
# COMPACT_ATOMS: atom_id res chain seq x y z
N MET A 1 -31.96 13.32 17.59
CA MET A 1 -31.77 12.01 18.25
C MET A 1 -31.12 11.07 17.26
N GLY A 2 -30.08 10.33 17.66
CA GLY A 2 -29.47 9.27 16.85
C GLY A 2 -27.99 9.44 16.52
N ASN A 3 -27.12 9.60 17.53
CA ASN A 3 -25.70 9.26 17.36
C ASN A 3 -25.61 7.73 17.42
N THR A 4 -26.00 7.05 16.33
CA THR A 4 -25.78 5.62 16.20
C THR A 4 -24.27 5.44 16.12
N GLN A 5 -23.64 5.16 17.27
CA GLN A 5 -22.20 5.01 17.33
C GLN A 5 -21.80 3.84 16.44
N SER A 6 -21.10 4.14 15.34
CA SER A 6 -20.65 3.10 14.42
C SER A 6 -19.72 2.14 15.17
N THR A 7 -20.06 0.85 15.20
CA THR A 7 -19.29 -0.23 15.85
C THR A 7 -17.82 -0.23 15.43
N VAL A 8 -17.53 0.26 14.22
CA VAL A 8 -16.16 0.38 13.69
C VAL A 8 -15.25 1.28 14.50
N ARG A 9 -15.80 2.23 15.28
CA ARG A 9 -15.02 3.07 16.19
C ARG A 9 -14.31 2.25 17.26
N TYR A 10 -14.87 1.10 17.63
CA TYR A 10 -14.25 0.16 18.57
C TYR A 10 -13.47 -0.93 17.84
N LEU A 11 -14.03 -1.45 16.75
CA LEU A 11 -13.42 -2.54 16.00
C LEU A 11 -12.06 -2.16 15.40
N ALA A 12 -11.93 -0.97 14.81
CA ALA A 12 -10.68 -0.55 14.18
C ALA A 12 -9.50 -0.39 15.16
N PRO A 13 -9.66 0.29 16.32
CA PRO A 13 -8.62 0.29 17.35
C PRO A 13 -8.33 -1.11 17.91
N ALA A 14 -9.36 -1.94 18.13
CA ALA A 14 -9.17 -3.29 18.64
C ALA A 14 -8.38 -4.17 17.66
N SER A 15 -8.69 -4.10 16.37
CA SER A 15 -7.95 -4.82 15.33
C SER A 15 -6.50 -4.33 15.21
N PHE A 16 -6.26 -3.02 15.35
CA PHE A 16 -4.89 -2.48 15.37
C PHE A 16 -4.08 -3.01 16.55
N ILE A 17 -4.67 -3.06 17.75
CA ILE A 17 -3.99 -3.62 18.93
C ILE A 17 -3.68 -5.11 18.73
N TYR A 18 -4.62 -5.86 18.15
CA TYR A 18 -4.43 -7.27 17.81
C TYR A 18 -3.25 -7.47 16.84
N ASP A 19 -3.25 -6.75 15.72
CA ASP A 19 -2.17 -6.81 14.73
C ASP A 19 -0.83 -6.40 15.37
N PHE A 20 -0.80 -5.24 16.04
CA PHE A 20 0.39 -4.75 16.71
C PHE A 20 0.97 -5.77 17.69
N ALA A 21 0.13 -6.40 18.52
CA ALA A 21 0.59 -7.41 19.46
C ALA A 21 1.20 -8.63 18.76
N LEU A 22 0.60 -9.09 17.65
CA LEU A 22 1.13 -10.20 16.88
C LEU A 22 2.40 -9.82 16.11
N GLN A 23 2.54 -8.58 15.65
CA GLN A 23 3.81 -8.08 15.08
C GLN A 23 4.92 -8.07 16.16
N GLN A 24 4.62 -7.67 17.40
CA GLN A 24 5.60 -7.77 18.49
C GLN A 24 5.96 -9.23 18.80
N TYR A 25 4.98 -10.13 18.84
CA TYR A 25 5.26 -11.58 18.93
C TYR A 25 6.16 -12.04 17.78
N GLY A 26 5.85 -11.60 16.56
CA GLY A 26 6.62 -11.78 15.33
C GLY A 26 8.11 -11.53 15.49
N ILE A 27 8.43 -10.37 16.07
CA ILE A 27 9.80 -9.86 16.24
C ILE A 27 10.52 -10.55 17.40
N PHE A 28 9.82 -10.81 18.52
CA PHE A 28 10.44 -11.23 19.77
C PHE A 28 10.37 -12.73 20.07
N SER A 29 9.64 -13.54 19.29
CA SER A 29 9.60 -15.00 19.48
C SER A 29 10.86 -15.70 18.99
N SER A 30 10.94 -17.01 19.25
CA SER A 30 11.97 -17.88 18.67
C SER A 30 11.30 -19.14 18.10
N PRO A 31 11.42 -19.41 16.79
CA PRO A 31 11.99 -18.53 15.76
C PRO A 31 11.22 -17.20 15.67
N ASN A 32 11.91 -16.12 15.32
CA ASN A 32 11.27 -14.84 14.98
C ASN A 32 10.97 -14.77 13.47
N MET A 33 10.25 -13.74 13.05
CA MET A 33 9.87 -13.52 11.66
C MET A 33 11.07 -13.45 10.71
N MET A 34 12.22 -12.96 11.17
CA MET A 34 13.46 -12.85 10.40
C MET A 34 14.12 -14.22 10.23
N ASP A 35 14.12 -15.05 11.26
CA ASP A 35 14.58 -16.44 11.17
C ASP A 35 13.78 -17.22 10.13
N ILE A 36 12.46 -17.05 10.12
CA ILE A 36 11.59 -17.68 9.13
C ILE A 36 11.85 -17.11 7.73
N HIS A 37 11.97 -15.79 7.58
CA HIS A 37 12.30 -15.15 6.31
C HIS A 37 13.59 -15.72 5.70
N ASN A 38 14.66 -15.78 6.50
CA ASN A 38 15.98 -16.25 6.04
C ASN A 38 15.98 -17.73 5.66
N ARG A 39 15.08 -18.55 6.22
CA ARG A 39 14.93 -19.97 5.86
C ARG A 39 14.18 -20.18 4.55
N ASN A 40 13.38 -19.19 4.12
CA ASN A 40 12.45 -19.31 2.99
C ASN A 40 12.70 -18.21 1.95
N LEU A 41 13.97 -17.92 1.66
CA LEU A 41 14.33 -16.94 0.63
C LEU A 41 13.84 -17.38 -0.75
N ALA A 42 13.21 -16.45 -1.47
CA ALA A 42 12.65 -16.66 -2.80
C ALA A 42 12.85 -15.41 -3.68
N ALA A 43 12.47 -15.51 -4.95
CA ALA A 43 12.63 -14.43 -5.93
C ALA A 43 12.00 -13.09 -5.51
N PHE A 44 10.99 -13.11 -4.63
CA PHE A 44 10.35 -11.89 -4.13
C PHE A 44 10.64 -11.65 -2.64
N SER A 45 11.80 -12.06 -2.14
CA SER A 45 12.25 -11.71 -0.78
C SER A 45 12.77 -10.27 -0.74
N PRO A 46 12.13 -9.36 0.01
CA PRO A 46 12.62 -8.00 0.18
C PRO A 46 13.74 -7.95 1.22
N TYR A 47 14.49 -6.84 1.23
CA TYR A 47 15.41 -6.56 2.31
C TYR A 47 14.64 -6.24 3.61
N PRO A 48 14.78 -7.03 4.70
CA PRO A 48 13.87 -6.95 5.85
C PRO A 48 13.85 -5.60 6.58
N TYR A 49 14.95 -4.85 6.58
CA TYR A 49 14.98 -3.53 7.23
C TYR A 49 14.20 -2.46 6.46
N PHE A 50 13.98 -2.61 5.15
CA PHE A 50 13.06 -1.73 4.43
C PHE A 50 11.62 -1.93 4.90
N ILE A 51 11.24 -3.17 5.18
CA ILE A 51 9.92 -3.48 5.72
C ILE A 51 9.69 -2.74 7.04
N GLY A 52 10.64 -2.85 7.98
CA GLY A 52 10.57 -2.11 9.24
C GLY A 52 10.55 -0.58 9.06
N ALA A 53 11.33 -0.05 8.12
CA ALA A 53 11.39 1.39 7.83
C ALA A 53 10.09 1.92 7.20
N PHE A 54 9.36 1.09 6.44
CA PHE A 54 8.05 1.44 5.90
C PHE A 54 6.97 1.44 6.99
N PHE A 55 6.93 0.39 7.81
CA PHE A 55 5.90 0.24 8.84
C PHE A 55 5.97 1.32 9.92
N PHE A 56 7.16 1.75 10.34
CA PHE A 56 7.28 2.73 11.43
C PHE A 56 6.47 4.03 11.21
N PRO A 57 6.65 4.80 10.12
CA PRO A 57 5.81 5.98 9.87
C PRO A 57 4.34 5.60 9.60
N GLN A 58 4.09 4.43 8.99
CA GLN A 58 2.73 3.94 8.76
C GLN A 58 1.96 3.74 10.08
N GLN A 59 2.60 3.21 11.14
CA GLN A 59 1.98 3.06 12.46
C GLN A 59 1.56 4.42 13.04
N ILE A 60 2.36 5.46 12.85
CA ILE A 60 2.04 6.82 13.32
C ILE A 60 0.81 7.35 12.59
N PHE A 61 0.78 7.25 11.25
CA PHE A 61 -0.39 7.67 10.47
C PHE A 61 -1.67 6.93 10.86
N GLN A 62 -1.57 5.63 11.11
CA GLN A 62 -2.68 4.82 11.59
C GLN A 62 -3.20 5.30 12.94
N LEU A 63 -2.32 5.54 13.92
CA LEU A 63 -2.73 6.01 15.24
C LEU A 63 -3.43 7.38 15.16
N VAL A 64 -2.91 8.31 14.36
CA VAL A 64 -3.53 9.63 14.17
C VAL A 64 -4.87 9.49 13.44
N TRP A 65 -4.96 8.61 12.44
CA TRP A 65 -6.21 8.33 11.73
C TRP A 65 -7.26 7.68 12.64
N LEU A 66 -6.87 6.69 13.45
CA LEU A 66 -7.73 6.05 14.45
C LEU A 66 -8.24 7.04 15.49
N TRP A 67 -7.40 7.98 15.92
CA TRP A 67 -7.83 9.07 16.81
C TRP A 67 -8.91 9.94 16.16
N LYS A 68 -8.77 10.29 14.88
CA LYS A 68 -9.80 11.04 14.13
C LYS A 68 -11.08 10.24 13.91
N LEU A 69 -10.96 8.96 13.55
CA LEU A 69 -12.09 8.02 13.46
C LEU A 69 -12.81 7.94 14.81
N TRP A 70 -12.07 7.80 15.91
CA TRP A 70 -12.62 7.75 17.25
C TRP A 70 -13.34 9.03 17.60
N LYS A 71 -12.80 10.20 17.25
CA LYS A 71 -13.44 11.49 17.51
C LYS A 71 -14.55 11.85 16.53
N GLN A 72 -14.69 11.10 15.43
CA GLN A 72 -15.51 11.49 14.27
C GLN A 72 -15.15 12.91 13.82
N ASP A 73 -13.84 13.17 13.73
CA ASP A 73 -13.26 14.48 13.40
C ASP A 73 -13.28 14.67 11.88
N GLY A 74 -14.34 15.30 11.37
CA GLY A 74 -14.56 15.59 9.95
C GLY A 74 -16.00 16.01 9.66
N ASN A 75 -16.28 16.45 8.43
CA ASN A 75 -17.66 16.66 7.99
C ASN A 75 -18.38 15.31 7.78
N ALA A 76 -19.70 15.33 7.58
CA ALA A 76 -20.50 14.10 7.45
C ALA A 76 -20.00 13.14 6.36
N LYS A 77 -19.49 13.65 5.24
CA LYS A 77 -18.94 12.83 4.15
C LYS A 77 -17.62 12.18 4.55
N GLU A 78 -16.74 12.93 5.22
CA GLU A 78 -15.45 12.43 5.70
C GLU A 78 -15.61 11.38 6.80
N CYS A 79 -16.51 11.60 7.75
CA CYS A 79 -16.83 10.60 8.77
C CYS A 79 -17.42 9.34 8.15
N THR A 80 -18.28 9.48 7.14
CA THR A 80 -18.81 8.34 6.38
C THR A 80 -17.69 7.56 5.69
N MET A 81 -16.76 8.24 5.02
CA MET A 81 -15.61 7.60 4.37
C MET A 81 -14.71 6.88 5.38
N MET A 82 -14.37 7.52 6.50
CA MET A 82 -13.58 6.89 7.56
C MET A 82 -14.28 5.64 8.11
N ASN A 83 -15.60 5.70 8.34
CA ASN A 83 -16.38 4.56 8.85
C ASN A 83 -16.48 3.42 7.82
N LYS A 84 -16.57 3.70 6.52
CA LYS A 84 -16.51 2.69 5.46
C LYS A 84 -15.15 2.01 5.41
N PHE A 85 -14.08 2.80 5.36
CA PHE A 85 -12.71 2.28 5.32
C PHE A 85 -12.37 1.48 6.58
N ALA A 86 -12.89 1.87 7.75
CA ALA A 86 -12.63 1.20 9.00
C ALA A 86 -12.98 -0.30 9.00
N TRP A 87 -13.97 -0.73 8.22
CA TRP A 87 -14.25 -2.17 8.04
C TRP A 87 -13.13 -2.90 7.30
N VAL A 88 -12.66 -2.33 6.19
CA VAL A 88 -11.56 -2.91 5.39
C VAL A 88 -10.24 -2.84 6.15
N TYR A 89 -10.01 -1.75 6.88
CA TYR A 89 -8.90 -1.60 7.80
C TYR A 89 -8.90 -2.68 8.87
N SER A 90 -10.05 -2.93 9.51
CA SER A 90 -10.16 -3.98 10.54
C SER A 90 -9.93 -5.37 10.00
N LEU A 91 -10.47 -5.68 8.81
CA LEU A 91 -10.19 -6.95 8.13
C LEU A 91 -8.69 -7.08 7.84
N GLY A 92 -8.05 -6.03 7.34
CA GLY A 92 -6.62 -6.04 7.04
C GLY A 92 -5.75 -6.33 8.27
N ASN A 93 -5.99 -5.61 9.38
CA ASN A 93 -5.28 -5.85 10.63
C ASN A 93 -5.50 -7.27 11.18
N PHE A 94 -6.73 -7.78 11.09
CA PHE A 94 -7.00 -9.17 11.47
C PHE A 94 -6.23 -10.17 10.60
N CYS A 95 -6.23 -9.96 9.28
CA CYS A 95 -5.49 -10.80 8.34
C CYS A 95 -3.98 -10.75 8.58
N ILE A 96 -3.38 -9.56 8.72
CA ILE A 96 -1.93 -9.41 8.92
C ILE A 96 -1.50 -9.94 10.30
N GLY A 97 -2.27 -9.67 11.36
CA GLY A 97 -1.99 -10.27 12.65
C GLY A 97 -2.03 -11.80 12.58
N THR A 98 -3.08 -12.37 11.98
CA THR A 98 -3.21 -13.84 11.84
C THR A 98 -2.11 -14.42 10.94
N TRP A 99 -1.75 -13.71 9.87
CA TRP A 99 -0.62 -14.05 9.01
C TRP A 99 0.66 -14.20 9.82
N MET A 100 0.97 -13.25 10.72
CA MET A 100 2.18 -13.28 11.53
C MET A 100 2.26 -14.52 12.42
N PHE A 101 1.13 -14.95 12.99
CA PHE A 101 1.05 -16.19 13.77
C PHE A 101 1.45 -17.42 12.91
N PHE A 102 0.86 -17.56 11.72
CA PHE A 102 1.17 -18.69 10.83
C PHE A 102 2.58 -18.59 10.23
N TRP A 103 3.03 -17.38 9.88
CA TRP A 103 4.39 -17.10 9.42
C TRP A 103 5.41 -17.59 10.45
N ASN A 104 5.29 -17.19 11.71
CA ASN A 104 6.23 -17.61 12.76
C ASN A 104 6.19 -19.12 13.04
N SER A 105 5.06 -19.79 12.77
CA SER A 105 4.97 -21.26 12.81
C SER A 105 5.55 -21.96 11.57
N ASN A 106 6.10 -21.21 10.62
CA ASN A 106 6.56 -21.66 9.30
C ASN A 106 5.45 -22.33 8.45
N ASN A 107 4.18 -22.05 8.74
CA ASN A 107 3.03 -22.50 7.95
C ASN A 107 2.69 -21.45 6.89
N LEU A 108 3.55 -21.35 5.88
CA LEU A 108 3.53 -20.28 4.89
C LEU A 108 2.36 -20.38 3.90
N GLU A 109 1.84 -21.58 3.65
CA GLU A 109 0.66 -21.77 2.79
C GLU A 109 -0.60 -21.18 3.45
N THR A 110 -0.82 -21.48 4.73
CA THR A 110 -1.93 -20.90 5.49
C THR A 110 -1.74 -19.40 5.70
N SER A 111 -0.51 -18.94 5.97
CA SER A 111 -0.24 -17.49 6.06
C SER A 111 -0.61 -16.78 4.74
N ASN A 112 -0.38 -17.42 3.59
CA ASN A 112 -0.67 -16.85 2.28
C ASN A 112 -2.15 -16.57 2.05
N ILE A 113 -3.05 -17.39 2.62
CA ILE A 113 -4.50 -17.18 2.51
C ILE A 113 -4.88 -15.82 3.09
N PHE A 114 -4.34 -15.47 4.26
CA PHE A 114 -4.63 -14.18 4.90
C PHE A 114 -4.04 -13.00 4.15
N VAL A 115 -2.84 -13.17 3.59
CA VAL A 115 -2.23 -12.16 2.71
C VAL A 115 -3.09 -11.91 1.48
N ILE A 116 -3.55 -12.97 0.80
CA ILE A 116 -4.45 -12.86 -0.36
C ILE A 116 -5.73 -12.10 0.01
N ILE A 117 -6.38 -12.45 1.11
CA ILE A 117 -7.61 -11.79 1.56
C ILE A 117 -7.34 -10.30 1.84
N ASN A 118 -6.27 -9.98 2.58
CA ASN A 118 -5.90 -8.60 2.86
C ASN A 118 -5.64 -7.82 1.56
N THR A 119 -4.76 -8.31 0.70
CA THR A 119 -4.35 -7.61 -0.51
C THR A 119 -5.53 -7.35 -1.44
N LEU A 120 -6.39 -8.35 -1.65
CA LEU A 120 -7.59 -8.19 -2.48
C LEU A 120 -8.58 -7.19 -1.87
N ALA A 121 -8.77 -7.21 -0.55
CA ALA A 121 -9.66 -6.27 0.13
C ALA A 121 -9.13 -4.83 0.06
N GLN A 122 -7.84 -4.61 0.34
CA GLN A 122 -7.23 -3.27 0.33
C GLN A 122 -7.17 -2.69 -1.10
N VAL A 123 -6.64 -3.46 -2.06
CA VAL A 123 -6.54 -3.03 -3.47
C VAL A 123 -7.94 -2.83 -4.05
N GLY A 124 -8.88 -3.74 -3.79
CA GLY A 124 -10.26 -3.64 -4.21
C GLY A 124 -10.94 -2.37 -3.67
N TYR A 125 -10.74 -2.06 -2.38
CA TYR A 125 -11.29 -0.85 -1.77
C TYR A 125 -10.75 0.43 -2.41
N ILE A 126 -9.43 0.56 -2.57
CA ILE A 126 -8.84 1.77 -3.17
C ILE A 126 -9.20 1.93 -4.65
N ALA A 127 -9.48 0.84 -5.36
CA ALA A 127 -9.85 0.85 -6.78
C ALA A 127 -11.32 1.17 -7.02
N THR A 128 -12.22 0.83 -6.10
CA THR A 128 -13.68 0.84 -6.36
C THR A 128 -14.51 1.71 -5.42
N ALA A 129 -14.06 1.89 -4.18
CA ALA A 129 -14.89 2.48 -3.12
C ALA A 129 -14.31 3.76 -2.53
N LEU A 130 -12.98 3.92 -2.56
CA LEU A 130 -12.32 5.08 -1.99
C LEU A 130 -12.65 6.35 -2.79
N GLU A 131 -13.26 7.32 -2.11
CA GLU A 131 -13.63 8.61 -2.69
C GLU A 131 -12.37 9.43 -3.12
N PRO A 132 -12.52 10.49 -3.96
CA PRO A 132 -11.38 11.30 -4.39
C PRO A 132 -10.63 11.99 -3.25
N ILE A 133 -9.31 12.11 -3.42
CA ILE A 133 -8.43 12.75 -2.45
C ILE A 133 -8.66 14.26 -2.37
N ASN A 134 -8.75 14.76 -1.14
CA ASN A 134 -8.76 16.19 -0.82
C ASN A 134 -7.61 16.49 0.14
N THR A 135 -6.50 16.99 -0.41
CA THR A 135 -5.28 17.32 0.36
C THR A 135 -5.44 18.48 1.33
N ARG A 136 -6.56 19.23 1.27
CA ARG A 136 -6.88 20.31 2.23
C ARG A 136 -7.64 19.79 3.45
N SER A 137 -8.10 18.55 3.43
CA SER A 137 -8.83 17.92 4.52
C SER A 137 -7.96 16.85 5.17
N THR A 138 -7.57 17.07 6.44
CA THR A 138 -6.74 16.11 7.17
C THR A 138 -7.41 14.73 7.34
N PRO A 139 -8.71 14.61 7.71
CA PRO A 139 -9.38 13.31 7.82
C PRO A 139 -9.43 12.57 6.48
N ASN A 140 -9.70 13.30 5.38
CA ASN A 140 -9.71 12.68 4.07
C ASN A 140 -8.31 12.22 3.67
N PHE A 141 -7.34 13.12 3.73
CA PHE A 141 -5.95 12.85 3.37
C PHE A 141 -5.33 11.70 4.17
N LEU A 142 -5.56 11.64 5.48
CA LEU A 142 -5.09 10.52 6.31
C LEU A 142 -5.76 9.19 5.95
N THR A 143 -7.05 9.19 5.62
CA THR A 143 -7.72 7.97 5.14
C THR A 143 -7.06 7.46 3.86
N HIS A 144 -6.68 8.37 2.94
CA HIS A 144 -5.91 7.99 1.76
C HIS A 144 -4.52 7.46 2.06
N ILE A 145 -3.78 8.10 2.97
CA ILE A 145 -2.46 7.62 3.39
C ILE A 145 -2.58 6.19 3.93
N VAL A 146 -3.45 5.97 4.91
CA VAL A 146 -3.61 4.63 5.53
C VAL A 146 -4.10 3.61 4.52
N ALA A 147 -5.18 3.87 3.77
CA ALA A 147 -5.73 2.91 2.80
C ALA A 147 -4.72 2.53 1.71
N LYS A 148 -4.02 3.51 1.14
CA LYS A 148 -3.10 3.27 0.02
C LYS A 148 -1.78 2.67 0.45
N THR A 149 -1.30 2.98 1.65
CA THR A 149 -0.10 2.32 2.19
C THR A 149 -0.38 0.86 2.55
N PHE A 150 -1.55 0.54 3.10
CA PHE A 150 -1.99 -0.86 3.29
C PHE A 150 -2.13 -1.61 1.97
N ALA A 151 -2.74 -1.00 0.96
CA ALA A 151 -2.86 -1.61 -0.36
C ALA A 151 -1.48 -1.78 -1.02
N GLY A 152 -0.59 -0.80 -0.88
CA GLY A 152 0.79 -0.83 -1.36
C GLY A 152 1.55 -2.01 -0.81
N ILE A 153 1.75 -2.04 0.51
CA ILE A 153 2.50 -3.13 1.16
C ILE A 153 1.83 -4.50 0.92
N GLY A 154 0.50 -4.54 0.80
CA GLY A 154 -0.21 -5.76 0.42
C GLY A 154 0.21 -6.35 -0.92
N VAL A 155 0.62 -5.53 -1.90
CA VAL A 155 1.18 -6.03 -3.17
C VAL A 155 2.51 -6.73 -2.92
N LEU A 156 3.39 -6.13 -2.13
CA LEU A 156 4.66 -6.75 -1.74
C LEU A 156 4.44 -8.03 -0.95
N ASP A 157 3.57 -8.01 0.05
CA ASP A 157 3.25 -9.17 0.90
C ASP A 157 2.73 -10.32 0.06
N LEU A 158 1.86 -10.04 -0.92
CA LEU A 158 1.32 -11.06 -1.82
C LEU A 158 2.43 -11.74 -2.63
N LEU A 159 3.34 -10.95 -3.22
CA LEU A 159 4.47 -11.47 -3.98
C LEU A 159 5.43 -12.25 -3.07
N HIS A 160 5.83 -11.65 -1.96
CA HIS A 160 6.79 -12.21 -1.02
C HIS A 160 6.29 -13.51 -0.40
N ASN A 161 5.10 -13.49 0.20
CA ASN A 161 4.57 -14.64 0.91
C ASN A 161 4.20 -15.77 -0.06
N THR A 162 3.67 -15.46 -1.24
CA THR A 162 3.41 -16.50 -2.26
C THR A 162 4.71 -17.16 -2.71
N ALA A 163 5.77 -16.37 -2.92
CA ALA A 163 7.08 -16.91 -3.30
C ALA A 163 7.71 -17.74 -2.18
N ALA A 164 7.64 -17.26 -0.93
CA ALA A 164 8.16 -17.96 0.23
C ALA A 164 7.37 -19.26 0.53
N ALA A 165 6.07 -19.31 0.24
CA ALA A 165 5.25 -20.50 0.47
C ALA A 165 5.48 -21.60 -0.58
N TYR A 166 5.62 -21.24 -1.86
CA TYR A 166 5.54 -22.21 -2.95
C TYR A 166 6.79 -22.30 -3.84
N TYR A 167 7.73 -21.35 -3.73
CA TYR A 167 8.83 -21.17 -4.68
C TYR A 167 10.17 -20.84 -4.00
N VAL A 168 10.42 -21.41 -2.81
CA VAL A 168 11.68 -21.24 -2.07
C VAL A 168 12.86 -21.72 -2.93
N GLY A 169 13.90 -20.88 -3.04
CA GLY A 169 15.10 -21.19 -3.82
C GLY A 169 14.87 -21.27 -5.33
N VAL A 170 13.69 -20.92 -5.84
CA VAL A 170 13.39 -20.92 -7.27
C VAL A 170 13.67 -19.54 -7.86
N GLU A 171 14.52 -19.50 -8.88
CA GLU A 171 14.81 -18.27 -9.63
C GLU A 171 13.60 -17.81 -10.48
N PRO A 172 13.41 -16.50 -10.68
CA PRO A 172 12.31 -15.99 -11.48
C PRO A 172 12.54 -16.31 -12.96
N SER A 173 11.60 -17.04 -13.56
CA SER A 173 11.61 -17.31 -15.00
C SER A 173 11.47 -16.03 -15.82
N SER A 174 11.85 -16.04 -17.10
CA SER A 174 11.70 -14.87 -17.99
C SER A 174 10.24 -14.37 -18.04
N LEU A 175 9.27 -15.28 -17.97
CA LEU A 175 7.85 -14.91 -17.90
C LEU A 175 7.54 -14.12 -16.62
N VAL A 176 8.02 -14.58 -15.46
CA VAL A 176 7.83 -13.89 -14.17
C VAL A 176 8.49 -12.52 -14.20
N GLN A 177 9.70 -12.40 -14.76
CA GLN A 177 10.41 -11.13 -14.89
C GLN A 177 9.60 -10.13 -15.73
N VAL A 178 9.17 -10.54 -16.93
CA VAL A 178 8.36 -9.70 -17.82
C VAL A 178 7.02 -9.33 -17.20
N ALA A 179 6.30 -10.30 -16.62
CA ALA A 179 5.02 -10.07 -15.96
C ALA A 179 5.15 -9.11 -14.78
N THR A 180 6.24 -9.17 -14.02
CA THR A 180 6.54 -8.23 -12.93
C THR A 180 6.70 -6.81 -13.49
N GLY A 181 7.55 -6.63 -14.50
CA GLY A 181 7.77 -5.31 -15.12
C GLY A 181 6.47 -4.70 -15.68
N VAL A 182 5.70 -5.49 -16.44
CA VAL A 182 4.42 -5.06 -17.02
C VAL A 182 3.39 -4.77 -15.93
N GLY A 183 3.28 -5.64 -14.92
CA GLY A 183 2.34 -5.48 -13.81
C GLY A 183 2.58 -4.21 -13.02
N PHE A 184 3.83 -3.92 -12.65
CA PHE A 184 4.18 -2.69 -11.94
C PHE A 184 4.01 -1.43 -12.80
N ALA A 185 4.34 -1.48 -14.10
CA ALA A 185 4.09 -0.36 -15.01
C ALA A 185 2.59 -0.06 -15.17
N ALA A 186 1.77 -1.10 -15.31
CA ALA A 186 0.31 -0.97 -15.40
C ALA A 186 -0.28 -0.41 -14.10
N ALA A 187 0.12 -0.97 -12.96
CA ALA A 187 -0.31 -0.50 -11.65
C ALA A 187 0.08 0.98 -11.45
N ALA A 188 1.34 1.34 -11.68
CA ALA A 188 1.83 2.72 -11.61
C ALA A 188 1.04 3.70 -12.50
N SER A 189 0.67 3.25 -13.70
CA SER A 189 -0.12 4.06 -14.64
C SER A 189 -1.53 4.35 -14.12
N MET A 190 -2.07 3.47 -13.27
CA MET A 190 -3.38 3.65 -12.63
C MET A 190 -3.30 4.33 -11.26
N SER A 191 -2.13 4.33 -10.62
CA SER A 191 -1.91 4.90 -9.28
C SER A 191 -1.80 6.42 -9.24
N ASP A 192 -2.15 7.00 -8.09
CA ASP A 192 -1.63 8.31 -7.68
C ASP A 192 -0.25 8.18 -7.00
N TRP A 193 0.28 9.31 -6.55
CA TRP A 193 1.61 9.39 -5.93
C TRP A 193 1.74 8.68 -4.58
N ILE A 194 0.65 8.41 -3.85
CA ILE A 194 0.72 7.68 -2.57
C ILE A 194 0.88 6.18 -2.87
N PHE A 195 -0.11 5.58 -3.54
CA PHE A 195 -0.05 4.14 -3.85
C PHE A 195 1.10 3.82 -4.80
N GLY A 196 1.33 4.66 -5.81
CA GLY A 196 2.45 4.51 -6.74
C GLY A 196 3.81 4.67 -6.04
N GLY A 197 3.90 5.54 -5.04
CA GLY A 197 5.10 5.66 -4.20
C GLY A 197 5.39 4.39 -3.41
N CYS A 198 4.36 3.71 -2.89
CA CYS A 198 4.51 2.40 -2.25
C CYS A 198 5.03 1.35 -3.24
N LEU A 199 4.48 1.27 -4.45
CA LEU A 199 4.95 0.33 -5.48
C LEU A 199 6.43 0.53 -5.83
N VAL A 200 6.89 1.78 -5.89
CA VAL A 200 8.32 2.09 -6.08
C VAL A 200 9.12 1.59 -4.88
N TYR A 201 8.65 1.88 -3.66
CA TYR A 201 9.30 1.43 -2.43
C TYR A 201 9.44 -0.10 -2.39
N ASP A 202 8.38 -0.82 -2.72
CA ASP A 202 8.35 -2.28 -2.75
C ASP A 202 9.39 -2.85 -3.72
N LEU A 203 9.48 -2.30 -4.94
CA LEU A 203 10.48 -2.70 -5.92
C LEU A 203 11.91 -2.39 -5.47
N VAL A 204 12.13 -1.29 -4.76
CA VAL A 204 13.45 -0.99 -4.17
C VAL A 204 13.76 -2.00 -3.06
N ALA A 205 12.81 -2.28 -2.17
CA ALA A 205 12.99 -3.26 -1.10
C ALA A 205 13.33 -4.65 -1.67
N LEU A 206 12.64 -5.06 -2.74
CA LEU A 206 12.94 -6.28 -3.49
C LEU A 206 14.32 -6.21 -4.15
N ALA A 207 14.65 -5.13 -4.86
CA ALA A 207 15.95 -5.02 -5.54
C ALA A 207 17.13 -5.14 -4.56
N VAL A 208 17.03 -4.54 -3.38
CA VAL A 208 18.06 -4.60 -2.32
C VAL A 208 18.10 -5.98 -1.67
N GLY A 209 16.96 -6.68 -1.58
CA GLY A 209 16.88 -8.02 -1.00
C GLY A 209 17.34 -9.15 -1.92
N GLN A 210 17.61 -8.86 -3.19
CA GLN A 210 17.98 -9.83 -4.22
C GLN A 210 19.42 -9.61 -4.69
N GLU A 211 19.96 -10.59 -5.43
CA GLU A 211 21.29 -10.53 -6.02
C GLU A 211 21.27 -10.68 -7.56
N GLY A 212 22.42 -10.43 -8.19
CA GLY A 212 22.64 -10.72 -9.61
C GLY A 212 21.76 -9.90 -10.58
N ASN A 213 21.35 -10.55 -11.67
CA ASN A 213 20.57 -9.89 -12.73
C ASN A 213 19.16 -9.53 -12.26
N TRP A 214 18.57 -10.33 -11.38
CA TRP A 214 17.21 -10.10 -10.91
C TRP A 214 17.09 -8.84 -10.05
N SER A 215 18.05 -8.61 -9.14
CA SER A 215 18.19 -7.36 -8.39
C SER A 215 18.24 -6.13 -9.31
N ARG A 216 19.05 -6.19 -10.37
CA ARG A 216 19.19 -5.09 -11.34
C ARG A 216 17.89 -4.84 -12.13
N LEU A 217 17.18 -5.90 -12.52
CA LEU A 217 15.90 -5.79 -13.19
C LEU A 217 14.84 -5.15 -12.28
N LEU A 218 14.73 -5.59 -11.03
CA LEU A 218 13.84 -4.99 -10.03
C LEU A 218 14.16 -3.50 -9.81
N GLY A 219 15.45 -3.14 -9.73
CA GLY A 219 15.88 -1.74 -9.65
C GLY A 219 15.50 -0.93 -10.90
N GLY A 220 15.62 -1.53 -12.08
CA GLY A 220 15.14 -0.95 -13.34
C GLY A 220 13.62 -0.74 -13.34
N TYR A 221 12.85 -1.72 -12.85
CA TYR A 221 11.41 -1.59 -12.69
C TYR A 221 11.05 -0.52 -11.67
N ALA A 222 11.82 -0.36 -10.59
CA ALA A 222 11.60 0.70 -9.61
C ALA A 222 11.76 2.08 -10.26
N ALA A 223 12.83 2.29 -11.03
CA ALA A 223 13.08 3.53 -11.76
C ALA A 223 11.98 3.82 -12.80
N MET A 224 11.56 2.81 -13.57
CA MET A 224 10.45 2.93 -14.51
C MET A 224 9.14 3.32 -13.81
N THR A 225 8.79 2.62 -12.74
CA THR A 225 7.58 2.87 -11.93
C THR A 225 7.61 4.29 -11.38
N ALA A 226 8.75 4.73 -10.83
CA ALA A 226 8.94 6.08 -10.33
C ALA A 226 8.79 7.13 -11.45
N GLY A 227 9.32 6.85 -12.64
CA GLY A 227 9.14 7.70 -13.83
C GLY A 227 7.68 7.87 -14.22
N ILE A 228 6.92 6.77 -14.29
CA ILE A 228 5.48 6.79 -14.61
C ILE A 228 4.69 7.58 -13.57
N VAL A 229 4.86 7.26 -12.28
CA VAL A 229 4.17 7.92 -11.18
C VAL A 229 4.50 9.40 -11.15
N GLY A 230 5.79 9.74 -11.28
CA GLY A 230 6.31 11.11 -11.32
C GLY A 230 5.69 11.92 -12.48
N PHE A 231 5.76 11.36 -13.69
CA PHE A 231 5.20 11.98 -14.88
C PHE A 231 3.70 12.24 -14.73
N LYS A 232 2.92 11.21 -14.37
CA LYS A 232 1.45 11.30 -14.28
C LYS A 232 0.98 12.28 -13.21
N ASN A 233 1.63 12.30 -12.04
CA ASN A 233 1.12 13.04 -10.88
C ASN A 233 1.68 14.45 -10.75
N PHE A 234 2.88 14.72 -11.29
CA PHE A 234 3.53 16.03 -11.14
C PHE A 234 3.70 16.78 -12.45
N PHE A 235 4.09 16.10 -13.52
CA PHE A 235 4.41 16.77 -14.79
C PHE A 235 3.19 16.92 -15.69
N TYR A 236 2.40 15.86 -15.88
CA TYR A 236 1.24 15.85 -16.78
C TYR A 236 0.17 16.89 -16.42
N PRO A 237 -0.25 17.06 -15.14
CA PRO A 237 -1.25 18.06 -14.79
C PRO A 237 -0.77 19.49 -15.04
N LYS A 238 0.52 19.77 -14.76
CA LYS A 238 1.13 21.08 -15.02
C LYS A 238 1.21 21.37 -16.51
N TRP A 239 1.68 20.40 -17.30
CA TRP A 239 1.75 20.51 -18.76
C TRP A 239 0.36 20.74 -19.38
N LYS A 240 -0.66 20.00 -18.91
CA LYS A 240 -2.04 20.16 -19.36
C LYS A 240 -2.58 21.56 -19.03
N ALA A 241 -2.39 22.03 -17.80
CA ALA A 241 -2.81 23.38 -17.38
C ALA A 241 -2.12 24.49 -18.19
N GLN A 242 -0.84 24.33 -18.52
CA GLN A 242 -0.11 25.26 -19.39
C GLN A 242 -0.66 25.29 -20.82
N ARG A 243 -0.99 24.13 -21.40
CA ARG A 243 -1.61 24.07 -22.73
C ARG A 243 -3.00 24.68 -22.74
N GLU A 244 -3.86 24.30 -21.80
CA GLU A 244 -5.24 24.81 -21.72
C GLU A 244 -5.27 26.31 -21.43
N GLY A 245 -4.38 26.83 -20.57
CA GLY A 245 -4.21 28.28 -20.37
C GLY A 245 -3.59 29.01 -21.57
N GLY A 246 -2.83 28.31 -22.42
CA GLY A 246 -2.24 28.86 -23.64
C GLY A 246 -3.24 29.03 -24.79
N TYR A 247 -4.32 28.24 -24.84
CA TYR A 247 -5.40 28.41 -25.82
C TYR A 247 -6.38 29.54 -25.45
N ALA A 248 -6.35 30.06 -24.23
CA ALA A 248 -7.24 31.13 -23.77
C ALA A 248 -6.76 32.56 -24.13
N ARG A 249 -5.64 32.71 -24.86
CA ARG A 249 -5.14 34.02 -25.34
C ARG A 249 -5.36 34.19 -26.84
N VAL A 250 -6.62 34.34 -27.23
CA VAL A 250 -7.02 35.13 -28.40
C VAL A 250 -8.31 35.86 -28.02
N GLU A 251 -8.20 36.86 -27.13
CA GLU A 251 -9.19 37.93 -27.15
C GLU A 251 -8.90 38.77 -28.38
N ASN A 252 -9.86 38.80 -29.30
CA ASN A 252 -9.90 39.71 -30.43
C ASN A 252 -9.78 41.14 -29.92
N ASP A 253 -8.60 41.73 -30.06
CA ASP A 253 -8.48 43.15 -30.39
C ASP A 253 -9.13 43.33 -31.76
N GLY A 254 -10.42 43.69 -31.73
CA GLY A 254 -11.24 43.98 -32.89
C GLY A 254 -11.88 45.34 -32.71
N ASP A 255 -11.13 46.34 -33.15
CA ASP A 255 -11.46 47.77 -33.24
C ASP A 255 -12.88 48.11 -33.71
N VAL A 256 -13.42 49.16 -33.08
CA VAL A 256 -14.06 50.35 -33.69
C VAL A 256 -15.09 50.11 -34.81
N VAL A 257 -16.38 50.37 -34.52
CA VAL A 257 -17.15 51.57 -34.95
C VAL A 257 -18.29 51.82 -33.94
#